data_AF-A0A9D2IKZ9-F1
#
_entry.id   AF-A0A9D2IKZ9-F1
#
_cell.length_a   1.000
_cell.length_b   1.000
_cell.length_c   1.000
_cell.angle_alpha   90.00
_cell.angle_beta   90.00
_cell.angle_gamma   90.00
#
_symmetry.space_group_name_H-M   'P 1'
#
loop_
_entity.id
_entity.type
_entity.pdbx_description
1 polymer ?
#
loop_
_entity_poly.entity_id
_entity_poly.type
_entity_poly.pdbx_seq_one_letter_code
_entity_poly.pdbx_strand_id
1 'polypeptide(L)'
;MFIYEGTAYVNASDLDWVGELSLAKGEKLGTISRSDVTDDFQDWDATILPEGTAVYKSGESQVLLAETEDALIPYLKYAEG
;
A
#
# COMPACT_ATOMS: atom_id res chain seq x y z
N MET A 1 -6.07 -0.39 -4.24
CA MET A 1 -4.76 -0.57 -4.88
C MET A 1 -4.07 0.78 -4.95
N PHE A 2 -2.75 0.83 -4.93
CA PHE A 2 -1.98 2.01 -5.30
C PHE A 2 -0.73 1.63 -6.09
N ILE A 3 -0.09 2.59 -6.78
CA ILE A 3 1.16 2.37 -7.52
C ILE A 3 2.35 2.96 -6.75
N TYR A 4 3.43 2.19 -6.70
CA TYR A 4 4.72 2.64 -6.20
C TYR A 4 5.86 2.00 -7.01
N GLU A 5 6.77 2.84 -7.50
CA GLU A 5 7.87 2.46 -8.40
C GLU A 5 7.37 1.64 -9.61
N GLY A 6 6.29 2.10 -10.22
CA GLY A 6 5.64 1.44 -11.36
C GLY A 6 5.02 0.07 -11.04
N THR A 7 4.98 -0.33 -9.76
CA THR A 7 4.39 -1.61 -9.33
C THR A 7 3.06 -1.37 -8.61
N ALA A 8 2.07 -2.19 -8.92
CA ALA A 8 0.80 -2.19 -8.20
C ALA A 8 0.93 -2.87 -6.83
N TYR A 9 0.34 -2.24 -5.83
CA TYR A 9 0.20 -2.77 -4.48
C TYR A 9 -1.29 -2.91 -4.15
N VAL A 10 -1.70 -4.12 -3.76
CA VAL A 10 -3.10 -4.47 -3.52
C VAL A 10 -3.35 -4.70 -2.04
N ASN A 11 -4.55 -4.33 -1.54
CA ASN A 11 -4.90 -4.50 -0.14
C ASN A 11 -4.81 -6.00 0.21
N ALA A 12 -4.09 -6.31 1.28
CA ALA A 12 -3.78 -7.66 1.70
C ALA A 12 -4.34 -8.00 3.09
N SER A 13 -5.25 -7.17 3.62
CA SER A 13 -5.89 -7.42 4.92
C SER A 13 -6.68 -8.72 4.96
N ASP A 14 -7.20 -9.17 3.81
CA ASP A 14 -8.00 -10.40 3.70
C ASP A 14 -7.14 -11.65 3.43
N LEU A 15 -5.80 -11.53 3.41
CA LEU A 15 -4.90 -12.66 3.24
C LEU A 15 -4.46 -13.19 4.60
N ASP A 16 -4.87 -14.43 4.93
CA ASP A 16 -4.59 -15.06 6.23
C ASP A 16 -3.11 -14.98 6.62
N TRP A 17 -2.21 -15.34 5.70
CA TRP A 17 -0.77 -15.35 5.96
C TRP A 17 -0.19 -13.96 6.23
N VAL A 18 -0.81 -12.89 5.74
CA VAL A 18 -0.40 -11.50 6.02
C VAL A 18 -0.86 -11.08 7.40
N GLY A 19 -2.05 -11.54 7.83
CA GLY A 19 -2.56 -11.31 9.18
C GLY A 19 -1.73 -11.99 10.28
N GLU A 20 -1.03 -13.07 9.96
CA GLU A 20 -0.12 -13.76 10.88
C GLU A 20 1.24 -13.05 11.06
N LEU A 21 1.57 -12.10 10.19
CA LEU A 21 2.83 -11.35 10.25
C LEU A 21 2.78 -10.25 11.30
N SER A 22 3.81 -10.16 12.13
CA SER A 22 4.02 -9.03 13.04
C SER A 22 4.63 -7.86 12.29
N LEU A 23 3.80 -7.16 11.50
CA LEU A 23 4.22 -6.01 10.69
C LEU A 23 4.30 -4.74 11.53
N ALA A 24 5.46 -4.09 11.52
CA ALA A 24 5.66 -2.80 12.16
C ALA A 24 5.93 -1.70 11.12
N LYS A 25 5.50 -0.49 11.45
CA LYS A 25 5.74 0.73 10.67
C LYS A 25 7.23 1.05 10.60
N GLY A 26 7.80 1.00 9.39
CA GLY A 26 9.18 1.37 9.12
C GLY A 26 9.33 2.80 8.61
N GLU A 27 10.27 2.99 7.68
CA GLU A 27 10.53 4.26 7.00
C GLU A 27 9.31 4.72 6.17
N LYS A 28 9.02 6.03 6.21
CA LYS A 28 8.01 6.63 5.32
C LYS A 28 8.55 6.69 3.89
N LEU A 29 7.83 6.08 2.96
CA LEU A 29 8.16 6.09 1.53
C LEU A 29 7.58 7.31 0.82
N GLY A 30 6.35 7.68 1.16
CA GLY A 30 5.64 8.75 0.48
C GLY A 30 4.20 8.91 0.95
N THR A 31 3.41 9.58 0.13
CA THR A 31 1.99 9.83 0.37
C THR A 31 1.22 9.67 -0.93
N ILE A 32 0.01 9.12 -0.85
CA ILE A 32 -0.92 9.08 -1.98
C ILE A 32 -1.16 10.50 -2.47
N SER A 33 -0.99 10.69 -3.79
CA SER A 33 -1.07 12.00 -4.44
C SER A 33 -2.38 12.21 -5.18
N ARG A 34 -2.99 11.14 -5.71
CA ARG A 34 -4.32 11.15 -6.33
C ARG A 34 -5.13 9.95 -5.87
N SER A 35 -6.41 10.18 -5.59
CA SER A 35 -7.39 9.14 -5.28
C SER A 35 -8.34 8.91 -6.47
N ASP A 36 -9.13 7.84 -6.39
CA ASP A 36 -10.19 7.49 -7.35
C ASP A 36 -9.71 7.35 -8.80
N VAL A 37 -8.42 7.04 -8.99
CA VAL A 37 -7.82 6.81 -10.30
C VAL A 37 -8.23 5.44 -10.82
N THR A 38 -8.75 5.37 -12.04
CA THR A 38 -9.23 4.13 -12.68
C THR A 38 -8.48 3.74 -13.96
N ASP A 39 -7.69 4.67 -14.51
CA ASP A 39 -6.93 4.55 -15.74
C ASP A 39 -5.71 5.49 -15.69
N ASP A 40 -4.75 5.29 -16.60
CA ASP A 40 -3.52 6.11 -16.69
C ASP A 40 -2.79 6.30 -15.35
N PHE A 41 -2.60 5.19 -14.63
CA PHE A 41 -1.95 5.16 -13.33
C PHE A 41 -0.50 5.63 -13.38
N GLN A 42 -0.13 6.44 -12.39
CA GLN A 42 1.22 6.94 -12.09
C GLN A 42 1.59 6.59 -10.65
N ASP A 43 2.86 6.75 -10.29
CA ASP A 43 3.32 6.58 -8.91
C ASP A 43 2.50 7.44 -7.95
N TRP A 44 2.14 6.86 -6.81
CA TRP A 44 1.30 7.44 -5.76
C TRP A 44 -0.17 7.67 -6.12
N ASP A 45 -0.64 7.15 -7.25
CA ASP A 45 -2.07 7.05 -7.51
C ASP A 45 -2.67 5.88 -6.74
N ALA A 46 -3.88 6.08 -6.24
CA ALA A 46 -4.68 5.06 -5.62
C ALA A 46 -6.09 5.00 -6.20
N THR A 47 -6.68 3.82 -6.09
CA THR A 47 -8.08 3.59 -6.47
C THR A 47 -9.07 3.97 -5.36
N ILE A 48 -8.64 3.90 -4.10
CA ILE A 48 -9.50 4.02 -2.90
C ILE A 48 -8.81 4.78 -1.76
N LEU A 49 -7.48 4.67 -1.61
CA LEU A 49 -6.79 5.35 -0.52
C LEU A 49 -6.92 6.88 -0.69
N PRO A 50 -7.33 7.62 0.36
CA PRO A 50 -7.42 9.06 0.30
C PRO A 50 -6.09 9.73 -0.06
N GLU A 51 -6.17 10.88 -0.71
CA GLU A 51 -5.01 11.75 -0.90
C GLU A 51 -4.40 12.14 0.45
N GLY A 52 -3.07 12.14 0.53
CA GLY A 52 -2.33 12.39 1.76
C GLY A 52 -2.11 11.15 2.65
N THR A 53 -2.75 10.01 2.37
CA THR A 53 -2.46 8.74 3.06
C THR A 53 -0.97 8.43 2.98
N ALA A 54 -0.31 8.30 4.13
CA ALA A 54 1.11 8.01 4.19
C ALA A 54 1.38 6.50 4.03
N VAL A 55 2.41 6.18 3.24
CA VAL A 55 2.81 4.80 2.98
C VAL A 55 4.21 4.55 3.54
N TYR A 56 4.39 3.39 4.16
CA TYR A 56 5.59 3.02 4.92
C TYR A 56 6.11 1.66 4.47
N LYS A 57 7.44 1.47 4.59
CA LYS A 57 8.03 0.14 4.59
C LYS A 57 7.50 -0.67 5.78
N SER A 58 7.47 -1.99 5.61
CA SER A 58 7.25 -2.93 6.71
C SER A 58 8.50 -3.81 6.93
N GLY A 59 8.42 -4.74 7.88
CA GLY A 59 9.43 -5.78 8.05
C GLY A 59 9.48 -6.80 6.89
N GLU A 60 8.43 -6.86 6.08
CA GLU A 60 8.30 -7.79 4.95
C GLU A 60 8.49 -7.06 3.62
N SER A 61 9.48 -7.50 2.84
CA SER A 61 9.92 -6.79 1.62
C SER A 61 8.85 -6.62 0.54
N GLN A 62 7.85 -7.50 0.53
CA GLN A 62 6.74 -7.45 -0.41
C GLN A 62 5.51 -6.72 0.13
N VAL A 63 5.51 -6.32 1.41
CA VAL A 63 4.36 -5.69 2.06
C VAL A 63 4.69 -4.25 2.45
N LEU A 64 3.84 -3.32 2.02
CA LEU A 64 3.84 -1.93 2.47
C LEU A 64 2.67 -1.69 3.42
N LEU A 65 2.79 -0.66 4.26
CA LEU A 65 1.74 -0.28 5.20
C LEU A 65 1.21 1.10 4.83
N ALA A 66 -0.10 1.20 4.60
CA ALA A 66 -0.79 2.48 4.42
C ALA A 66 -1.41 2.92 5.75
N GLU A 67 -1.16 4.16 6.15
CA GLU A 67 -1.71 4.74 7.38
C GLU A 67 -3.06 5.40 7.11
N THR A 68 -4.08 4.85 7.75
CA THR A 68 -5.41 5.46 7.87
C THR A 68 -5.57 6.05 9.26
N GLU A 69 -6.67 6.78 9.50
CA GLU A 69 -6.95 7.36 10.83
C GLU A 69 -7.03 6.28 11.94
N ASP A 70 -7.51 5.08 11.58
CA ASP A 70 -7.80 4.01 12.55
C ASP A 70 -6.71 2.93 12.60
N ALA A 71 -6.01 2.68 11.50
CA ALA A 71 -5.13 1.51 11.38
C ALA A 71 -4.03 1.64 10.32
N LEU A 72 -3.04 0.76 10.44
CA LEU A 72 -2.10 0.44 9.36
C LEU A 72 -2.66 -0.72 8.54
N ILE A 73 -2.91 -0.47 7.26
CA ILE A 73 -3.46 -1.47 6.34
C ILE A 73 -2.31 -2.06 5.52
N PRO A 74 -2.13 -3.39 5.49
CA PRO A 74 -1.11 -4.03 4.67
C PRO A 74 -1.49 -4.05 3.19
N TYR A 75 -0.49 -3.79 2.34
CA TYR A 75 -0.61 -3.85 0.90
C TYR A 75 0.52 -4.70 0.31
N LEU A 76 0.15 -5.74 -0.44
CA LEU A 76 1.08 -6.69 -1.05
C LEU A 76 1.46 -6.23 -2.45
N LYS A 77 2.76 -6.33 -2.76
CA LYS A 77 3.31 -6.13 -4.09
C LYS A 77 2.68 -7.13 -5.07
N TYR A 78 1.98 -6.63 -6.07
CA TYR A 78 1.46 -7.44 -7.16
C TYR A 78 2.59 -7.70 -8.16
N ALA A 79 2.99 -8.97 -8.28
CA ALA A 79 3.92 -9.42 -9.30
C ALA A 79 3.20 -10.49 -10.14
N GLU A 80 3.07 -10.24 -11.44
CA GLU A 80 2.68 -11.29 -12.38
C GLU A 80 3.81 -12.32 -12.43
N GLY A 81 3.44 -13.60 -12.30
CA GLY A 81 4.35 -14.75 -12.46
C GLY A 81 4.45 -15.20 -13.92
#